data_AF-A0A5J4PA11-F1
#
_entry.id   AF-A0A5J4PA11-F1
#
_cell.length_a   1.000
_cell.length_b   1.000
_cell.length_c   1.000
_cell.angle_alpha   90.00
_cell.angle_beta   90.00
_cell.angle_gamma   90.00
#
_symmetry.space_group_name_H-M   'P 1'
#
loop_
_entity.id
_entity.type
_entity.pdbx_description
1 polymer ?
#
loop_
_entity_poly.entity_id
_entity_poly.type
_entity_poly.pdbx_seq_one_letter_code
_entity_poly.pdbx_strand_id
1 'polypeptide(L)' 'WHLDVTFKEDACRARVGNAPLNLSTIRKFALQLLSNMKDKHSWKKKQYKAALDMEYMNKILNF' A
#
# COMPACT_ATOMS: atom_id res chain seq x y z
N TRP A 1 12.74 -4.04 -1.73
CA TRP A 1 12.96 -3.66 -0.32
C TRP A 1 11.83 -2.80 0.27
N HIS A 2 11.32 -1.78 -0.41
CA HIS A 2 10.19 -1.00 0.13
C HIS A 2 8.89 -1.80 0.32
N LEU A 3 8.54 -2.70 -0.62
CA LEU A 3 7.39 -3.58 -0.50
C LEU A 3 7.56 -4.62 0.62
N ASP A 4 8.77 -5.14 0.77
CA ASP A 4 9.14 -6.13 1.78
C ASP A 4 8.92 -5.57 3.19
N VAL A 5 9.32 -4.33 3.46
CA VAL A 5 9.20 -3.70 4.79
C VAL A 5 7.80 -3.13 5.02
N THR A 6 7.23 -2.44 4.03
CA THR A 6 5.97 -1.69 4.20
C THR A 6 4.76 -2.61 4.12
N PHE A 7 4.78 -3.59 3.22
CA PHE A 7 3.66 -4.49 2.97
C PHE A 7 3.95 -5.95 3.38
N LYS A 8 5.10 -6.21 4.01
CA LYS A 8 5.51 -7.56 4.44
C LYS A 8 5.47 -8.57 3.30
N GLU A 9 5.90 -8.15 2.12
CA GLU A 9 5.83 -8.96 0.89
C GLU A 9 6.55 -10.31 1.06
N ASP A 10 7.77 -10.33 1.59
CA ASP A 10 8.54 -11.57 1.85
C ASP A 10 7.84 -12.54 2.82
N ALA A 11 7.11 -12.02 3.81
CA ALA A 11 6.38 -12.84 4.77
C ALA A 11 5.05 -13.37 4.20
N CYS A 12 4.58 -12.82 3.08
CA CYS A 12 3.31 -13.19 2.46
C CYS A 12 3.41 -14.55 1.77
N ARG A 13 2.62 -15.54 2.21
CA ARG A 13 2.62 -16.91 1.66
C ARG A 13 1.65 -17.10 0.47
N ALA A 14 1.32 -16.04 -0.24
CA ALA A 14 0.46 -16.12 -1.42
C ALA A 14 1.25 -16.69 -2.62
N ARG A 15 1.30 -18.03 -2.73
CA ARG A 15 2.15 -18.76 -3.69
C ARG A 15 1.38 -19.54 -4.78
N VAL A 16 0.05 -19.46 -4.79
CA VAL A 16 -0.79 -20.25 -5.70
C VAL A 16 -1.19 -19.42 -6.91
N GLY A 17 -1.04 -20.01 -8.11
CA GLY A 17 -1.42 -19.38 -9.38
C GLY A 17 -0.78 -18.01 -9.56
N ASN A 18 -1.59 -17.03 -9.99
CA ASN A 18 -1.14 -15.65 -10.25
C ASN A 18 -1.13 -14.75 -9.00
N ALA A 19 -1.36 -15.30 -7.80
CA ALA A 19 -1.42 -14.51 -6.57
C ALA A 19 -0.15 -13.69 -6.28
N PRO A 20 1.09 -14.21 -6.46
CA PRO A 20 2.30 -13.42 -6.24
C PRO A 20 2.37 -12.17 -7.13
N LEU A 21 2.08 -12.35 -8.43
CA LEU A 21 2.12 -11.28 -9.41
C LEU A 21 1.02 -10.25 -9.14
N ASN A 22 -0.22 -10.70 -8.92
CA ASN A 22 -1.36 -9.83 -8.67
C ASN A 22 -1.14 -8.97 -7.41
N LEU A 23 -0.65 -9.58 -6.33
CA LEU A 23 -0.35 -8.84 -5.10
C LEU A 23 0.82 -7.89 -5.28
N SER A 24 1.89 -8.28 -5.98
CA SER A 24 3.00 -7.37 -6.26
C SER A 24 2.54 -6.15 -7.04
N THR A 25 1.69 -6.33 -8.06
CA THR A 25 1.11 -5.24 -8.85
C THR A 25 0.27 -4.29 -7.99
N ILE A 26 -0.65 -4.84 -7.17
CA ILE A 26 -1.49 -4.04 -6.27
C ILE A 26 -0.64 -3.28 -5.25
N ARG A 27 0.38 -3.91 -4.67
CA ARG A 27 1.27 -3.28 -3.69
C ARG A 27 2.08 -2.14 -4.29
N LYS A 28 2.57 -2.30 -5.52
CA LYS A 28 3.25 -1.23 -6.27
C LYS A 28 2.30 -0.06 -6.54
N PHE A 29 1.08 -0.35 -6.98
CA PHE A 29 0.06 0.68 -7.21
C PHE A 29 -0.27 1.45 -5.92
N ALA A 30 -0.55 0.74 -4.83
CA ALA A 30 -0.80 1.37 -3.53
C ALA A 30 0.40 2.19 -3.04
N LEU A 31 1.63 1.71 -3.24
CA LEU A 31 2.83 2.46 -2.87
C LEU A 31 2.94 3.79 -3.63
N GLN A 32 2.64 3.78 -4.94
CA GLN A 32 2.68 4.97 -5.77
C GLN A 32 1.65 6.02 -5.34
N LEU A 33 0.46 5.59 -4.93
CA LEU A 33 -0.56 6.49 -4.38
C LEU A 33 -0.09 7.13 -3.07
N LEU A 34 0.47 6.31 -2.17
CA LEU A 34 0.95 6.77 -0.86
C LEU A 34 2.18 7.70 -0.96
N SER A 35 3.04 7.50 -1.97
CA SER A 35 4.21 8.34 -2.21
C SER A 35 3.84 9.72 -2.76
N ASN A 36 2.77 9.83 -3.54
CA ASN A 36 2.26 11.10 -4.07
C ASN A 36 1.64 12.01 -3.00
N MET A 37 1.27 11.45 -1.84
CA MET A 37 0.71 12.23 -0.73
C MET A 37 1.77 13.12 -0.07
N LYS A 38 1.51 14.43 -0.07
CA LYS A 38 2.35 15.46 0.57
C LYS A 38 2.01 15.64 2.05
N ASP A 39 2.32 14.63 2.86
CA ASP A 39 2.18 14.67 4.32
C ASP A 39 3.44 14.15 5.03
N LYS A 40 3.60 14.53 6.30
CA LYS A 40 4.78 14.17 7.12
C LYS A 40 4.70 12.75 7.70
N HIS A 41 3.72 11.95 7.29
CA HIS A 41 3.49 10.63 7.86
C HIS A 41 4.35 9.58 7.18
N SER A 42 4.85 8.62 7.97
CA SER A 42 5.49 7.42 7.43
C SER A 42 4.47 6.60 6.64
N TRP A 43 4.93 5.81 5.67
CA TRP A 43 4.02 5.06 4.78
C TRP A 43 3.09 4.10 5.54
N LYS A 44 3.60 3.45 6.60
CA LYS A 44 2.80 2.60 7.48
C LYS A 44 1.68 3.40 8.18
N LYS A 45 1.96 4.64 8.59
CA LYS A 45 0.97 5.51 9.22
C LYS A 45 -0.06 6.02 8.21
N LYS A 46 0.35 6.33 6.97
CA LYS A 46 -0.59 6.66 5.88
C LYS A 46 -1.54 5.50 5.59
N GLN A 47 -1.02 4.28 5.46
CA GLN A 47 -1.84 3.07 5.30
C GLN A 47 -2.83 2.88 6.44
N TYR A 48 -2.35 2.96 7.68
CA TYR A 48 -3.19 2.81 8.86
C TYR A 48 -4.28 3.87 8.92
N LYS A 49 -3.94 5.13 8.61
CA LYS A 49 -4.92 6.22 8.55
C LYS A 49 -5.95 5.99 7.45
N ALA A 50 -5.52 5.59 6.25
CA ALA A 50 -6.41 5.28 5.14
C ALA A 50 -7.38 4.13 5.44
N ALA A 51 -6.99 3.19 6.32
CA ALA A 51 -7.86 2.13 6.78
C ALA A 51 -8.92 2.58 7.81
N LEU A 52 -8.71 3.74 8.46
CA LEU A 52 -9.59 4.27 9.51
C LEU A 52 -10.45 5.46 9.05
N ASP A 53 -9.96 6.21 8.06
CA ASP A 53 -10.50 7.51 7.65
C ASP A 53 -10.79 7.47 6.14
N MET A 54 -12.08 7.38 5.82
CA MET A 54 -12.56 7.31 4.43
C MET A 54 -12.31 8.62 3.66
N GLU A 55 -12.32 9.77 4.32
CA GLU A 55 -11.99 11.05 3.65
C GLU A 55 -10.52 11.07 3.26
N TYR A 56 -9.65 10.62 4.17
CA TYR A 56 -8.22 10.49 3.88
C TYR A 56 -7.95 9.44 2.79
N MET A 57 -8.68 8.31 2.78
CA MET A 57 -8.62 7.31 1.70
C MET A 57 -9.02 7.92 0.36
N ASN A 58 -10.14 8.64 0.28
CA ASN A 58 -10.59 9.30 -0.95
C ASN A 58 -9.56 10.32 -1.45
N LYS A 59 -8.95 11.08 -0.53
CA LYS A 59 -7.87 12.01 -0.86
C LYS A 59 -6.64 11.31 -1.44
N ILE A 60 -6.28 10.13 -0.94
CA ILE A 60 -5.18 9.33 -1.52
C ILE A 60 -5.53 8.85 -2.93
N LEU A 61 -6.78 8.40 -3.12
CA LEU A 61 -7.24 7.86 -4.38
C LEU A 61 -7.55 8.94 -5.44
N ASN A 62 -7.62 10.21 -5.02
CA ASN A 62 -7.93 11.36 -5.87
C ASN A 62 -9.29 11.19 -6.59
N PHE A 63 -10.28 10.65 -5.88
CA PHE A 63 -11.70 10.60 -6.26
C PHE A 63 -12.49 11.71 -5.58
#